data_AF-A0A967WCR8-F1
#
_entry.id   AF-A0A967WCR8-F1
#
_cell.length_a   1.000
_cell.length_b   1.000
_cell.length_c   1.000
_cell.angle_alpha   90.00
_cell.angle_beta   90.00
_cell.angle_gamma   90.00
#
_symmetry.space_group_name_H-M   'P 1'
#
loop_
_entity.id
_entity.type
_entity.pdbx_description
1 polymer ?
#
loop_
_entity_poly.entity_id
_entity_poly.type
_entity_poly.pdbx_seq_one_letter_code
_entity_poly.pdbx_strand_id
1 'polypeptide(L)'
;SEFRAEEHRTTHADRKTEISANDHLTVGNSQHLKIGTGQFIEAGNEIHLSSGLKVVLEAGSELTFKAGGSFIKLDASGITMVGPLVRMNSGGSPGKGSAAAPILPGKVKAADTDKAGMLLEPAQRQALLRATPRCEICERVNQEAEA
;
A
#
# COMPACT_ATOMS: atom_id res chain seq x y z
N SER A 1 -6.65 -10.11 0.71
CA SER A 1 -7.75 -10.46 -0.21
C SER A 1 -7.20 -10.53 -1.61
N GLU A 2 -7.85 -11.29 -2.50
CA GLU A 2 -7.63 -11.22 -3.94
C GLU A 2 -8.91 -10.66 -4.55
N PHE A 3 -8.81 -9.58 -5.32
CA PHE A 3 -9.93 -9.00 -6.06
C PHE A 3 -9.67 -9.23 -7.55
N ARG A 4 -10.63 -9.85 -8.24
CA ARG A 4 -10.56 -10.10 -9.71
C ARG A 4 -11.32 -9.04 -10.51
N ALA A 5 -11.47 -7.88 -9.91
CA ALA A 5 -12.21 -6.74 -10.43
C ALA A 5 -11.54 -5.47 -9.92
N GLU A 6 -12.14 -4.32 -10.21
CA GLU A 6 -11.69 -3.02 -9.73
C GLU A 6 -11.85 -2.88 -8.20
N GLU A 7 -10.87 -2.23 -7.55
CA GLU A 7 -10.96 -1.82 -6.14
C GLU A 7 -11.03 -0.29 -6.08
N HIS A 8 -12.09 0.24 -5.44
CA HIS A 8 -12.20 1.64 -5.06
C HIS A 8 -11.98 1.78 -3.57
N ARG A 9 -11.10 2.69 -3.17
CA ARG A 9 -10.84 2.96 -1.75
C ARG A 9 -10.68 4.46 -1.50
N THR A 10 -11.56 4.99 -0.65
CA THR A 10 -11.50 6.36 -0.16
C THR A 10 -11.29 6.35 1.34
N THR A 11 -10.28 7.08 1.81
CA THR A 11 -10.04 7.32 3.22
C THR A 11 -10.19 8.81 3.47
N HIS A 12 -11.10 9.21 4.36
CA HIS A 12 -11.38 10.62 4.65
C HIS A 12 -10.32 11.28 5.54
N ALA A 13 -9.60 10.50 6.32
CA ALA A 13 -8.55 10.94 7.23
C ALA A 13 -7.23 10.24 6.90
N ASP A 14 -6.30 10.24 7.84
CA ASP A 14 -4.98 9.64 7.66
C ASP A 14 -5.06 8.13 7.40
N ARG A 15 -4.38 7.68 6.34
CA ARG A 15 -3.96 6.28 6.21
C ARG A 15 -2.54 6.15 6.76
N LYS A 16 -2.41 5.54 7.94
CA LYS A 16 -1.11 5.18 8.54
C LYS A 16 -0.80 3.72 8.25
N THR A 17 0.42 3.40 7.87
CA THR A 17 0.83 2.02 7.56
C THR A 17 2.26 1.82 8.06
N GLU A 18 2.44 0.77 8.86
CA GLU A 18 3.74 0.30 9.33
C GLU A 18 3.90 -1.14 8.86
N ILE A 19 5.02 -1.42 8.20
CA ILE A 19 5.36 -2.75 7.71
C ILE A 19 6.70 -3.11 8.31
N SER A 20 6.72 -3.99 9.30
CA SER A 20 7.95 -4.43 9.99
C SER A 20 8.78 -5.43 9.17
N ALA A 21 8.47 -5.57 7.88
CA ALA A 21 9.09 -6.50 6.92
C ALA A 21 9.23 -5.79 5.56
N ASN A 22 9.19 -6.54 4.46
CA ASN A 22 9.33 -5.99 3.10
C ASN A 22 7.97 -5.55 2.54
N ASP A 23 7.94 -4.38 1.90
CA ASP A 23 6.82 -3.93 1.05
C ASP A 23 7.15 -4.15 -0.43
N HIS A 24 6.24 -4.79 -1.16
CA HIS A 24 6.39 -5.09 -2.58
C HIS A 24 5.20 -4.54 -3.34
N LEU A 25 5.47 -3.67 -4.32
CA LEU A 25 4.46 -3.12 -5.21
C LEU A 25 4.82 -3.44 -6.66
N THR A 26 3.89 -4.10 -7.37
CA THR A 26 3.96 -4.27 -8.82
C THR A 26 2.71 -3.66 -9.44
N VAL A 27 2.90 -2.76 -10.40
CA VAL A 27 1.81 -2.14 -11.17
C VAL A 27 1.95 -2.57 -12.61
N GLY A 28 0.93 -3.25 -13.16
CA GLY A 28 1.02 -3.85 -14.50
C GLY A 28 1.03 -2.85 -15.66
N ASN A 29 0.44 -1.66 -15.45
CA ASN A 29 0.36 -0.61 -16.46
C ASN A 29 0.94 0.71 -15.95
N SER A 30 0.14 1.56 -15.30
CA SER A 30 0.53 2.93 -14.93
C SER A 30 0.23 3.22 -13.47
N GLN A 31 1.15 3.90 -12.80
CA GLN A 31 0.97 4.43 -11.46
C GLN A 31 0.90 5.95 -11.54
N HIS A 32 -0.19 6.53 -11.02
CA HIS A 32 -0.34 7.97 -10.88
C HIS A 32 -0.32 8.33 -9.40
N LEU A 33 0.59 9.24 -9.02
CA LEU A 33 0.69 9.77 -7.66
C LEU A 33 0.46 11.28 -7.72
N LYS A 34 -0.57 11.76 -7.02
CA LYS A 34 -0.83 13.19 -6.82
C LYS A 34 -0.79 13.47 -5.33
N ILE A 35 0.13 14.33 -4.92
CA ILE A 35 0.37 14.66 -3.51
C ILE A 35 0.18 16.16 -3.34
N GLY A 36 -0.60 16.56 -2.33
CA GLY A 36 -0.96 17.97 -2.13
C GLY A 36 0.16 18.86 -1.61
N THR A 37 1.01 18.32 -0.72
CA THR A 37 2.00 19.13 0.03
C THR A 37 3.44 18.70 -0.24
N GLY A 38 3.79 17.43 -0.04
CA GLY A 38 5.16 16.98 -0.23
C GLY A 38 5.32 15.46 -0.17
N GLN A 39 6.32 14.96 -0.90
CA GLN A 39 6.74 13.56 -0.88
C GLN A 39 8.11 13.49 -0.19
N PHE A 40 8.20 12.69 0.86
CA PHE A 40 9.43 12.47 1.62
C PHE A 40 9.80 11.00 1.52
N ILE A 41 11.01 10.70 1.06
CA ILE A 41 11.51 9.34 0.87
C ILE A 41 12.88 9.26 1.55
N GLU A 42 13.01 8.34 2.50
CA GLU A 42 14.26 8.01 3.15
C GLU A 42 14.50 6.51 3.02
N ALA A 43 15.72 6.13 2.64
CA ALA A 43 16.15 4.74 2.57
C ALA A 43 17.53 4.64 3.20
N GLY A 44 17.75 3.60 4.02
CA GLY A 44 19.03 3.42 4.71
C GLY A 44 20.21 3.11 3.78
N ASN A 45 19.94 2.51 2.61
CA ASN A 45 20.98 2.07 1.68
C ASN A 45 20.90 2.74 0.30
N GLU A 46 19.76 2.63 -0.39
CA GLU A 46 19.67 3.04 -1.80
C GLU A 46 18.25 3.48 -2.18
N ILE A 47 18.15 4.54 -2.99
CA ILE A 47 16.97 4.87 -3.80
C ILE A 47 17.42 4.78 -5.27
N HIS A 48 16.90 3.80 -6.02
CA HIS A 48 17.22 3.63 -7.44
C HIS A 48 16.02 3.94 -8.32
N LEU A 49 16.13 5.01 -9.12
CA LEU A 49 15.14 5.38 -10.14
C LEU A 49 15.66 4.98 -11.52
N SER A 50 15.09 3.92 -12.07
CA SER A 50 15.45 3.41 -13.40
C SER A 50 14.26 3.49 -14.34
N SER A 51 14.48 3.99 -15.55
CA SER A 51 13.49 4.08 -16.63
C SER A 51 14.12 3.64 -17.93
N GLY A 52 13.38 2.88 -18.74
CA GLY A 52 13.89 2.38 -20.03
C GLY A 52 14.07 3.46 -21.09
N LEU A 53 13.34 4.58 -20.99
CA LEU A 53 13.36 5.65 -22.01
C LEU A 53 13.67 7.04 -21.44
N LYS A 54 12.93 7.48 -20.41
CA LYS A 54 13.01 8.87 -19.92
C LYS A 54 12.73 8.98 -18.43
N VAL A 55 13.47 9.85 -17.76
CA VAL A 55 13.14 10.41 -16.45
C VAL A 55 13.05 11.93 -16.60
N VAL A 56 12.01 12.54 -16.03
CA VAL A 56 11.83 14.00 -15.99
C VAL A 56 11.65 14.39 -14.54
N LEU A 57 12.48 15.30 -14.06
CA LEU A 57 12.38 15.91 -12.74
C LEU A 57 12.18 17.41 -12.94
N GLU A 58 11.02 17.91 -12.55
CA GLU A 58 10.64 19.32 -12.70
C GLU A 58 10.39 19.91 -11.31
N ALA A 59 10.90 21.12 -11.10
CA ALA A 59 10.65 21.90 -9.91
C ALA A 59 10.36 23.34 -10.31
N GLY A 60 9.41 23.98 -9.61
CA GLY A 60 9.01 25.35 -9.93
C GLY A 60 10.04 26.39 -9.49
N SER A 61 10.61 26.22 -8.29
CA SER A 61 11.53 27.22 -7.70
C SER A 61 12.99 26.76 -7.67
N GLU A 62 13.24 25.50 -7.28
CA GLU A 62 14.59 24.99 -7.08
C GLU A 62 14.65 23.48 -7.26
N LEU A 63 15.72 22.99 -7.89
CA LEU A 63 16.11 21.58 -7.91
C LEU A 63 17.56 21.46 -7.44
N THR A 64 17.82 20.64 -6.42
CA THR A 64 19.15 20.47 -5.84
C THR A 64 19.56 19.00 -5.75
N PHE A 65 20.76 18.67 -6.26
CA PHE A 65 21.43 17.39 -6.05
C PHE A 65 22.67 17.62 -5.17
N LYS A 66 22.84 16.87 -4.08
CA LYS A 66 23.96 17.06 -3.14
C LYS A 66 24.54 15.71 -2.71
N ALA A 67 25.87 15.59 -2.74
CA ALA A 67 26.59 14.40 -2.29
C ALA A 67 28.05 14.73 -1.96
N GLY A 68 28.61 14.11 -0.91
CA GLY A 68 30.05 14.20 -0.60
C GLY A 68 30.62 15.62 -0.51
N GLY A 69 29.85 16.56 0.03
CA GLY A 69 30.23 17.99 0.10
C GLY A 69 30.12 18.77 -1.22
N SER A 70 29.72 18.11 -2.32
CA SER A 70 29.44 18.73 -3.61
C SER A 70 27.93 18.90 -3.83
N PHE A 71 27.54 19.87 -4.66
CA PHE A 71 26.14 20.00 -5.09
C PHE A 71 26.00 20.61 -6.48
N ILE A 72 24.85 20.33 -7.09
CA ILE A 72 24.31 20.99 -8.28
C ILE A 72 22.96 21.57 -7.88
N LYS A 73 22.74 22.86 -8.12
CA LYS A 73 21.48 23.55 -7.84
C LYS A 73 21.00 24.27 -9.10
N LEU A 74 19.71 24.14 -9.40
CA LEU A 74 18.99 24.85 -10.44
C LEU A 74 17.96 25.73 -9.75
N ASP A 75 17.99 27.03 -10.00
CA ASP A 75 17.02 27.99 -9.47
C ASP A 75 16.86 29.18 -10.44
N ALA A 76 16.17 30.24 -10.02
CA ALA A 76 15.96 31.44 -10.83
C ALA A 76 17.26 32.17 -11.24
N SER A 77 18.39 31.93 -10.56
CA SER A 77 19.70 32.49 -10.92
C SER A 77 20.46 31.66 -11.96
N GLY A 78 19.96 30.46 -12.29
CA GLY A 78 20.55 29.54 -13.27
C GLY A 78 21.05 28.25 -12.62
N ILE A 79 22.18 27.72 -13.12
CA ILE A 79 22.78 26.47 -12.65
C ILE A 79 24.04 26.77 -11.85
N THR A 80 24.06 26.39 -10.57
CA THR A 80 25.23 26.47 -9.69
C THR A 80 25.81 25.07 -9.49
N MET A 81 27.12 24.91 -9.69
CA MET A 81 27.85 23.65 -9.47
C MET A 81 29.05 23.90 -8.56
N VAL A 82 29.10 23.25 -7.40
CA VAL A 82 30.16 23.42 -6.41
C VAL A 82 30.69 22.06 -5.96
N GLY A 83 32.01 21.92 -5.91
CA GLY A 83 32.72 20.75 -5.37
C GLY A 83 34.24 20.89 -5.49
N PRO A 84 35.03 20.05 -4.79
CA PRO A 84 36.50 20.11 -4.86
C PRO A 84 37.07 19.90 -6.26
N LEU A 85 36.36 19.12 -7.10
CA LEU A 85 36.70 18.88 -8.50
C LEU A 85 35.43 18.65 -9.30
N VAL A 86 35.27 19.43 -10.38
CA VAL A 86 34.17 19.31 -11.35
C VAL A 86 34.76 18.87 -12.68
N ARG A 87 34.34 17.71 -13.19
CA ARG A 87 34.73 17.21 -14.51
C ARG A 87 33.61 17.44 -15.51
N MET A 88 33.89 18.21 -16.56
CA MET A 88 32.96 18.43 -17.69
C MET A 88 33.55 17.77 -18.94
N ASN A 89 32.83 16.84 -19.55
CA ASN A 89 33.27 16.08 -20.73
C ASN A 89 34.66 15.42 -20.59
N SER A 90 35.06 15.06 -19.37
CA SER A 90 36.43 14.61 -19.04
C SER A 90 36.52 13.12 -18.66
N GLY A 91 35.64 12.27 -19.22
CA GLY A 91 35.56 10.84 -18.93
C GLY A 91 34.89 10.49 -17.58
N GLY A 92 34.90 9.20 -17.23
CA GLY A 92 34.28 8.65 -16.01
C GLY A 92 33.47 7.38 -16.28
N SER A 93 32.95 6.75 -15.22
CA SER A 93 32.00 5.65 -15.30
C SER A 93 30.81 5.94 -14.39
N PRO A 94 29.57 5.71 -14.84
CA PRO A 94 28.39 5.96 -14.02
C PRO A 94 28.32 5.00 -12.83
N GLY A 95 27.60 5.39 -11.78
CA GLY A 95 27.19 4.48 -10.73
C GLY A 95 26.27 3.37 -11.28
N LYS A 96 26.22 2.23 -10.57
CA LYS A 96 25.28 1.14 -10.85
C LYS A 96 24.26 1.09 -9.71
N GLY A 97 22.98 0.99 -10.05
CA GLY A 97 21.91 0.80 -9.08
C GLY A 97 21.33 -0.61 -9.10
N SER A 98 20.73 -1.02 -7.99
CA SER A 98 20.11 -2.35 -7.83
C SER A 98 18.78 -2.44 -8.59
N ALA A 99 18.58 -3.44 -9.45
CA ALA A 99 17.34 -3.58 -10.20
C ALA A 99 16.12 -3.80 -9.28
N ALA A 100 14.97 -3.20 -9.63
CA ALA A 100 13.72 -3.45 -8.91
C ALA A 100 13.24 -4.90 -9.14
N ALA A 101 13.05 -5.65 -8.06
CA ALA A 101 12.62 -7.06 -8.10
C ALA A 101 11.52 -7.34 -7.04
N PRO A 102 10.31 -6.79 -7.20
CA PRO A 102 9.22 -7.04 -6.27
C PRO A 102 8.74 -8.49 -6.33
N ILE A 103 8.37 -9.05 -5.17
CA ILE A 103 7.76 -10.38 -5.09
C ILE A 103 6.25 -10.23 -5.30
N LEU A 104 5.68 -11.02 -6.21
CA LEU A 104 4.23 -11.02 -6.45
C LEU A 104 3.48 -11.66 -5.28
N PRO A 105 2.25 -11.20 -4.96
CA PRO A 105 1.41 -11.86 -3.97
C PRO A 105 1.19 -13.34 -4.32
N GLY A 106 1.45 -14.22 -3.35
CA GLY A 106 1.18 -15.65 -3.48
C GLY A 106 -0.32 -15.98 -3.35
N LYS A 107 -0.65 -17.28 -3.44
CA LYS A 107 -2.03 -17.74 -3.18
C LYS A 107 -2.46 -17.32 -1.78
N VAL A 108 -3.66 -16.74 -1.67
CA VAL A 108 -4.26 -16.44 -0.37
C VAL A 108 -4.36 -17.72 0.44
N LYS A 109 -3.92 -17.68 1.71
CA LYS A 109 -4.18 -18.78 2.63
C LYS A 109 -5.68 -18.87 2.88
N ALA A 110 -6.19 -20.09 3.07
CA ALA A 110 -7.55 -20.27 3.52
C ALA A 110 -7.75 -19.44 4.80
N ALA A 111 -8.92 -18.80 4.92
CA ALA A 111 -9.31 -18.17 6.17
C ALA A 111 -9.23 -19.21 7.29
N ASP A 112 -8.89 -18.77 8.50
CA ASP A 112 -8.84 -19.67 9.63
C ASP A 112 -10.21 -20.37 9.76
N THR A 113 -10.19 -21.69 9.92
CA THR A 113 -11.42 -22.46 10.11
C THR A 113 -11.84 -22.30 11.56
N ASP A 114 -12.35 -21.13 11.91
CA ASP A 114 -12.94 -20.93 13.21
C ASP A 114 -14.28 -21.67 13.28
N LYS A 115 -14.60 -22.22 14.45
CA LYS A 115 -15.92 -22.80 14.69
C LYS A 115 -16.87 -21.63 14.87
N ALA A 116 -17.91 -21.54 14.05
CA ALA A 116 -18.99 -20.59 14.27
C ALA A 116 -19.45 -20.69 15.74
N GLY A 117 -19.52 -19.55 16.42
CA GLY A 117 -19.97 -19.51 17.81
C GLY A 117 -21.35 -20.15 17.93
N MET A 118 -21.57 -20.93 19.00
CA MET A 118 -22.85 -21.56 19.32
C MET A 118 -23.88 -20.49 19.74
N LEU A 119 -24.32 -19.65 18.80
CA LEU A 119 -25.28 -18.58 19.11
C LEU A 119 -26.68 -19.13 19.42
N LEU A 120 -27.00 -20.34 18.96
CA LEU A 120 -28.34 -20.92 19.06
C LEU A 120 -28.45 -22.02 20.12
N GLU A 121 -27.40 -22.79 20.42
CA GLU A 121 -27.52 -23.91 21.37
C GLU A 121 -27.88 -23.47 22.80
N PRO A 122 -27.25 -22.44 23.41
CA PRO A 122 -27.60 -22.02 24.77
C PRO A 122 -29.00 -21.39 24.82
N ALA A 123 -29.35 -20.57 23.83
CA ALA A 123 -30.64 -19.91 23.73
C ALA A 123 -31.77 -20.93 23.54
N GLN A 124 -31.58 -21.91 22.65
CA GLN A 124 -32.55 -22.98 22.40
C GLN A 124 -32.68 -23.90 23.62
N ARG A 125 -31.58 -24.25 24.29
CA ARG A 125 -31.62 -25.02 25.53
C ARG A 125 -32.38 -24.27 26.63
N GLN A 126 -32.17 -22.97 26.77
CA GLN A 126 -32.87 -22.16 27.77
C GLN A 126 -34.35 -22.00 27.44
N ALA A 127 -34.73 -21.91 26.16
CA ALA A 127 -36.13 -21.88 25.72
C ALA A 127 -36.86 -23.20 26.00
N LEU A 128 -36.18 -24.35 25.82
CA LEU A 128 -36.73 -25.68 26.11
C LEU A 128 -36.82 -25.99 27.62
N LEU A 129 -36.02 -25.33 28.46
CA LEU A 129 -36.06 -25.48 29.92
C LEU A 129 -37.07 -24.57 30.62
N ARG A 130 -37.82 -23.74 29.89
CA ARG A 130 -38.91 -22.92 30.46
C ARG A 130 -40.09 -23.82 30.87
N ALA A 131 -40.89 -23.34 31.83
CA ALA A 131 -42.09 -24.04 32.31
C ALA A 131 -43.08 -24.38 31.17
N THR A 132 -43.10 -23.56 30.12
CA THR A 132 -43.70 -23.87 28.82
C THR A 132 -42.60 -23.86 27.76
N PRO A 133 -42.12 -25.02 27.28
CA PRO A 133 -41.12 -25.07 26.24
C PRO A 133 -41.72 -24.53 24.94
N ARG A 134 -41.09 -23.50 24.37
CA ARG A 134 -41.52 -22.90 23.10
C ARG A 134 -40.43 -23.10 22.05
N CYS A 135 -40.81 -23.61 20.89
CA CYS A 135 -39.95 -23.66 19.71
C CYS A 135 -40.49 -22.64 18.72
N GLU A 136 -39.81 -21.51 18.57
CA GLU A 136 -40.25 -20.40 17.69
C GLU A 136 -40.41 -20.85 16.23
N ILE A 137 -39.64 -21.86 15.80
CA ILE A 137 -39.76 -22.49 14.48
C ILE A 137 -41.07 -23.27 14.37
N CYS A 138 -41.42 -24.09 15.37
CA CYS A 138 -42.67 -24.86 15.36
C CYS A 138 -43.90 -23.96 15.47
N GLU A 139 -43.81 -22.87 16.24
CA GLU A 139 -44.88 -21.89 16.34
C GLU A 139 -45.10 -21.14 15.03
N ARG A 140 -44.03 -20.76 14.32
CA ARG A 140 -44.13 -20.18 12.98
C ARG A 140 -44.75 -21.14 11.97
N VAL A 141 -44.33 -22.41 11.97
CA VAL A 141 -44.89 -23.42 11.04
C VAL A 141 -46.38 -23.67 11.32
N ASN A 142 -46.80 -23.69 12.58
CA ASN A 142 -48.23 -23.79 12.91
C ASN A 142 -49.02 -22.55 12.49
N GLN A 143 -48.46 -21.35 12.67
CA GLN A 143 -49.10 -20.11 12.24
C GLN A 143 -49.20 -20.00 10.71
N GLU A 144 -48.21 -20.51 9.98
CA GLU A 144 -48.21 -20.59 8.51
C GLU A 144 -49.18 -21.68 8.00
N ALA A 145 -49.49 -22.71 8.81
CA ALA A 145 -50.44 -23.76 8.46
C ALA A 145 -51.91 -23.42 8.78
N GLU A 146 -52.15 -22.40 9.62
CA GLU A 146 -53.48 -21.91 10.00
C GLU A 146 -53.94 -20.68 9.17
N ALA A 147 -53.10 -20.19 8.25
CA ALA A 147 -53.39 -19.14 7.27
C ALA A 147 -53.77 -19.71 5.90
#